data_AF-A0AAN7DBG6-F1
#
_entry.id   AF-A0AAN7DBG6-F1
#
_cell.length_a   1.000
_cell.length_b   1.000
_cell.length_c   1.000
_cell.angle_alpha   90.00
_cell.angle_beta   90.00
_cell.angle_gamma   90.00
#
_symmetry.space_group_name_H-M   'P 1'
#
loop_
_entity.id
_entity.type
_entity.pdbx_description
1 polymer ?
#
loop_
_entity_poly.entity_id
_entity_poly.type
_entity_poly.pdbx_seq_one_letter_code
_entity_poly.pdbx_strand_id
1 'polypeptide(L)'
;MIFVRQENENDYDRVGEIIAAAFRQQDETKLVNKLRENKSAWITELSLVATRNEADVAIGYILFTTSRIGDHSSLVLAPLAVDPMHQASGVVNVLGHKDYYTAFGFEPAWKYNITSPFDLTDPDVLQIKALSKNGLEGVSGKIVYARGFVE
;
A
#
# COMPACT_ATOMS: atom_id res chain seq x y z
N MET A 1 6.82 -10.24 20.61
CA MET A 1 6.52 -11.06 19.42
C MET A 1 5.44 -10.31 18.64
N ILE A 2 5.48 -10.33 17.31
CA ILE A 2 4.44 -9.72 16.48
C ILE A 2 3.67 -10.84 15.80
N PHE A 3 2.35 -10.73 15.80
CA PHE A 3 1.45 -11.60 15.08
C PHE A 3 0.91 -10.81 13.89
N VAL A 4 0.79 -11.49 12.74
CA VAL A 4 0.22 -10.92 11.54
C VAL A 4 -1.00 -11.75 11.18
N ARG A 5 -2.11 -11.06 10.93
CA ARG A 5 -3.34 -11.69 10.48
C ARG A 5 -4.04 -10.80 9.48
N GLN A 6 -4.99 -11.39 8.76
CA GLN A 6 -5.91 -10.63 7.94
C GLN A 6 -6.70 -9.63 8.79
N GLU A 7 -6.95 -8.46 8.22
CA GLU A 7 -7.90 -7.49 8.73
C GLU A 7 -9.31 -8.11 8.77
N ASN A 8 -10.06 -7.78 9.82
CA ASN A 8 -11.50 -8.02 9.91
C ASN A 8 -12.25 -6.75 10.31
N GLU A 9 -13.58 -6.80 10.28
CA GLU A 9 -14.44 -5.63 10.53
C GLU A 9 -14.21 -4.99 11.90
N ASN A 10 -13.83 -5.76 12.93
CA ASN A 10 -13.53 -5.22 14.26
C ASN A 10 -12.25 -4.38 14.28
N ASP A 11 -11.41 -4.46 13.25
CA ASP A 11 -10.19 -3.67 13.13
C ASP A 11 -10.42 -2.33 12.43
N TYR A 12 -11.54 -2.11 11.74
CA TYR A 12 -11.70 -0.98 10.81
C TYR A 12 -11.52 0.38 11.47
N ASP A 13 -12.16 0.60 12.61
CA ASP A 13 -12.03 1.84 13.38
C ASP A 13 -10.57 2.04 13.82
N ARG A 14 -9.97 0.98 14.36
CA ARG A 14 -8.59 1.00 14.85
C ARG A 14 -7.57 1.24 13.74
N VAL A 15 -7.76 0.63 12.58
CA VAL A 15 -6.93 0.86 11.38
C VAL A 15 -7.08 2.30 10.91
N GLY A 16 -8.29 2.85 10.96
CA GLY A 16 -8.54 4.26 10.66
C GLY A 16 -7.74 5.21 11.56
N GLU A 17 -7.66 4.92 12.86
CA GLU A 17 -6.84 5.67 13.82
C GLU A 17 -5.34 5.56 13.52
N ILE A 18 -4.85 4.35 13.21
CA ILE A 18 -3.44 4.10 12.89
C ILE A 18 -3.02 4.91 11.66
N ILE A 19 -3.84 4.86 10.60
CA ILE A 19 -3.59 5.60 9.36
C ILE A 19 -3.59 7.11 9.63
N ALA A 20 -4.61 7.63 10.32
CA ALA A 20 -4.70 9.05 10.63
C ALA A 20 -3.50 9.54 11.45
N ALA A 21 -3.04 8.74 12.41
CA ALA A 21 -1.89 9.06 13.24
C ALA A 21 -0.56 9.00 12.45
N ALA A 22 -0.41 8.03 11.55
CA ALA A 22 0.81 7.83 10.76
C ALA A 22 1.00 8.91 9.67
N PHE A 23 -0.06 9.25 8.94
CA PHE A 23 0.01 10.20 7.82
C PHE A 23 -0.32 11.65 8.20
N ARG A 24 -0.81 11.88 9.43
CA ARG A 24 -1.26 13.19 9.93
C ARG A 24 -2.29 13.88 9.01
N GLN A 25 -3.03 13.09 8.23
CA GLN A 25 -4.05 13.54 7.28
C GLN A 25 -5.26 12.60 7.37
N GLN A 26 -6.47 13.17 7.37
CA GLN A 26 -7.72 12.40 7.43
C GLN A 26 -8.10 11.76 6.09
N ASP A 27 -7.48 12.17 4.99
CA ASP A 27 -7.87 11.74 3.65
C ASP A 27 -7.51 10.27 3.38
N GLU A 28 -6.42 9.76 3.97
CA GLU A 28 -6.00 8.36 3.87
C GLU A 28 -6.98 7.39 4.56
N THR A 29 -7.58 7.78 5.70
CA THR A 29 -8.60 6.96 6.36
C THR A 29 -9.86 6.83 5.50
N LYS A 30 -10.28 7.93 4.86
CA LYS A 30 -11.43 7.92 3.93
C LYS A 30 -11.13 7.07 2.70
N LEU A 31 -9.91 7.14 2.17
CA LEU A 31 -9.46 6.33 1.04
C LEU A 31 -9.61 4.83 1.33
N VAL A 32 -9.06 4.34 2.46
CA VAL A 32 -9.15 2.92 2.79
C VAL A 32 -10.59 2.47 2.99
N ASN A 33 -11.45 3.28 3.62
CA ASN A 33 -12.88 2.97 3.73
C ASN A 33 -13.55 2.84 2.36
N LYS A 34 -13.32 3.79 1.45
CA LYS A 34 -13.85 3.71 0.06
C LYS A 34 -13.34 2.46 -0.66
N LEU A 35 -12.08 2.08 -0.45
CA LEU A 35 -11.49 0.89 -1.07
C LEU A 35 -12.11 -0.41 -0.55
N ARG A 36 -12.42 -0.51 0.74
CA ARG A 36 -13.14 -1.67 1.33
C ARG A 36 -14.50 -1.89 0.67
N GLU A 37 -15.20 -0.81 0.33
CA GLU A 37 -16.49 -0.86 -0.36
C GLU A 37 -16.36 -1.27 -1.84
N ASN A 38 -15.18 -1.07 -2.44
CA ASN A 38 -14.91 -1.41 -3.83
C ASN A 38 -14.48 -2.88 -3.99
N LYS A 39 -15.46 -3.77 -4.12
CA LYS A 39 -15.24 -5.23 -4.31
C LYS A 39 -14.36 -5.61 -5.50
N SER A 40 -14.23 -4.75 -6.51
CA SER A 40 -13.37 -5.02 -7.68
C SER A 40 -11.89 -4.71 -7.43
N ALA A 41 -11.62 -3.89 -6.41
CA ALA A 41 -10.29 -3.44 -6.04
C ALA A 41 -9.76 -4.05 -4.75
N TRP A 42 -10.67 -4.37 -3.83
CA TRP A 42 -10.35 -4.93 -2.53
C TRP A 42 -9.87 -6.37 -2.65
N ILE A 43 -8.75 -6.67 -1.98
CA ILE A 43 -8.19 -8.01 -1.87
C ILE A 43 -8.10 -8.33 -0.39
N THR A 44 -9.05 -9.10 0.10
CA THR A 44 -9.19 -9.40 1.53
C THR A 44 -7.92 -10.04 2.10
N GLU A 45 -7.30 -10.95 1.37
CA GLU A 45 -6.09 -11.68 1.77
C GLU A 45 -4.84 -10.79 1.86
N LEU A 46 -4.87 -9.60 1.25
CA LEU A 46 -3.77 -8.65 1.23
C LEU A 46 -4.05 -7.36 2.03
N SER A 47 -5.11 -7.35 2.84
CA SER A 47 -5.33 -6.38 3.92
C SER A 47 -4.90 -7.01 5.24
N LEU A 48 -3.74 -6.61 5.76
CA LEU A 48 -3.11 -7.27 6.91
C LEU A 48 -2.88 -6.30 8.06
N VAL A 49 -3.12 -6.77 9.28
CA VAL A 49 -2.82 -6.06 10.52
C VAL A 49 -1.73 -6.78 11.31
N ALA A 50 -0.93 -5.99 12.03
CA ALA A 50 0.03 -6.47 13.01
C ALA A 50 -0.49 -6.24 14.43
N THR A 51 -0.35 -7.24 15.30
CA THR A 51 -0.78 -7.21 16.71
C THR A 51 0.34 -7.76 17.62
N ARG A 52 0.26 -7.51 18.94
CA ARG A 52 1.24 -8.05 19.92
C ARG A 52 0.91 -9.48 20.40
N ASN A 53 -0.35 -9.87 20.30
CA ASN A 53 -0.85 -11.24 20.44
C ASN A 53 -2.05 -11.45 19.50
N GLU A 54 -2.53 -12.68 19.31
CA GLU A 54 -3.62 -12.98 18.36
C GLU A 54 -4.94 -12.24 18.65
N ALA A 55 -5.21 -11.92 19.92
CA ALA A 55 -6.43 -11.27 20.37
C ALA A 55 -6.29 -9.74 20.58
N ASP A 56 -5.08 -9.20 20.42
CA ASP A 56 -4.79 -7.79 20.66
C ASP A 56 -5.30 -6.89 19.53
N VAL A 57 -5.44 -5.62 19.88
CA VAL A 57 -5.73 -4.55 18.93
C VAL A 57 -4.61 -4.40 17.90
N ALA A 58 -4.98 -3.97 16.69
CA ALA A 58 -4.01 -3.63 15.66
C ALA A 58 -3.09 -2.49 16.12
N ILE A 59 -1.81 -2.64 15.78
CA ILE A 59 -0.73 -1.67 15.99
C ILE A 59 0.01 -1.31 14.69
N GLY A 60 -0.29 -2.02 13.60
CA GLY A 60 0.21 -1.72 12.26
C GLY A 60 -0.71 -2.28 11.18
N TYR A 61 -0.61 -1.72 9.98
CA TYR A 61 -1.48 -2.02 8.84
C TYR A 61 -0.70 -1.95 7.53
N ILE A 62 -0.95 -2.91 6.63
CA ILE A 62 -0.42 -2.92 5.27
C ILE A 62 -1.51 -3.41 4.31
N LEU A 63 -1.65 -2.72 3.18
CA LEU A 63 -2.69 -3.00 2.19
C LEU A 63 -2.11 -3.15 0.79
N PHE A 64 -2.59 -4.17 0.07
CA PHE A 64 -2.56 -4.18 -1.39
C PHE A 64 -3.97 -4.11 -2.00
N THR A 65 -4.14 -3.27 -3.02
CA THR A 65 -5.35 -3.22 -3.85
C THR A 65 -5.02 -3.42 -5.32
N THR A 66 -6.01 -3.76 -6.15
CA THR A 66 -5.79 -3.86 -7.61
C THR A 66 -5.73 -2.47 -8.27
N SER A 67 -4.97 -2.39 -9.36
CA SER A 67 -5.02 -1.29 -10.34
C SER A 67 -4.74 -1.82 -11.74
N ARG A 68 -4.77 -0.97 -12.76
CA ARG A 68 -4.50 -1.35 -14.15
C ARG A 68 -3.44 -0.47 -14.80
N ILE A 69 -2.70 -1.04 -15.73
CA ILE A 69 -1.75 -0.34 -16.61
C ILE A 69 -2.04 -0.82 -18.03
N GLY A 70 -2.77 -0.01 -18.80
CA GLY A 70 -3.37 -0.45 -20.06
C GLY A 70 -4.27 -1.69 -19.84
N ASP A 71 -3.95 -2.78 -20.53
CA ASP A 71 -4.68 -4.05 -20.41
C ASP A 71 -4.20 -4.97 -19.27
N HIS A 72 -3.14 -4.58 -18.57
CA HIS A 72 -2.52 -5.39 -17.52
C HIS A 72 -3.09 -5.06 -16.14
N SER A 73 -3.39 -6.09 -15.36
CA SER A 73 -3.67 -5.95 -13.92
C SER A 73 -2.37 -5.78 -13.15
N SER A 74 -2.40 -4.93 -12.12
CA SER A 74 -1.27 -4.72 -11.21
C SER A 74 -1.77 -4.54 -9.77
N LEU A 75 -0.85 -4.53 -8.82
CA LEU A 75 -1.15 -4.30 -7.40
C LEU A 75 -0.54 -2.98 -6.95
N VAL A 76 -1.26 -2.28 -6.08
CA VAL A 76 -0.83 -1.04 -5.42
C VAL A 76 -0.55 -1.37 -3.97
N LEU A 77 0.65 -1.08 -3.50
CA LEU A 77 1.03 -1.20 -2.09
C LEU A 77 0.84 0.15 -1.40
N ALA A 78 -0.34 0.37 -0.79
CA ALA A 78 -0.61 1.54 0.03
C ALA A 78 -1.93 1.38 0.80
N PRO A 79 -2.01 1.84 2.07
CA PRO A 79 -0.92 2.39 2.87
C PRO A 79 -0.09 1.31 3.59
N LEU A 80 1.08 1.71 4.10
CA LEU A 80 1.81 1.02 5.17
C LEU A 80 1.86 1.96 6.37
N ALA A 81 1.24 1.58 7.49
CA ALA A 81 1.08 2.44 8.66
C ALA A 81 1.41 1.69 9.95
N VAL A 82 1.97 2.40 10.94
CA VAL A 82 2.25 1.88 12.28
C VAL A 82 1.82 2.93 13.30
N ASP A 83 1.15 2.50 14.37
CA ASP A 83 0.73 3.40 15.45
C ASP A 83 1.96 4.08 16.10
N PRO A 84 2.04 5.42 16.08
CA PRO A 84 3.09 6.18 16.76
C PRO A 84 3.31 5.81 18.23
N MET A 85 2.26 5.48 18.98
CA MET A 85 2.39 5.12 20.40
C MET A 85 2.99 3.74 20.64
N HIS A 86 3.03 2.89 19.61
CA HIS A 86 3.55 1.53 19.67
C HIS A 86 4.87 1.37 18.89
N GLN A 87 5.38 2.46 18.30
CA GLN A 87 6.74 2.54 17.77
C GLN A 87 7.73 2.20 18.92
N ALA A 88 8.65 1.26 18.69
CA ALA A 88 9.61 0.68 19.66
C ALA A 88 9.17 -0.55 20.50
N SER A 89 8.00 -1.14 20.25
CA SER A 89 7.56 -2.38 20.92
C SER A 89 7.63 -3.67 20.09
N GLY A 90 8.11 -3.50 18.87
CA GLY A 90 8.32 -4.46 17.79
C GLY A 90 8.72 -3.60 16.60
N VAL A 91 9.75 -3.99 15.86
CA VAL A 91 10.33 -3.12 14.84
C VAL A 91 9.70 -3.43 13.48
N VAL A 92 8.94 -2.48 12.93
CA VAL A 92 8.74 -2.41 11.47
C VAL A 92 9.92 -1.60 10.95
N ASN A 93 10.96 -2.29 10.46
CA ASN A 93 12.07 -1.62 9.81
C ASN A 93 11.75 -1.45 8.33
N VAL A 94 11.63 -0.20 7.90
CA VAL A 94 11.96 0.22 6.55
C VAL A 94 13.28 0.96 6.69
N LEU A 95 14.40 0.33 6.36
CA LEU A 95 15.61 1.09 6.04
C LEU A 95 15.30 1.80 4.71
N GLY A 96 15.84 2.98 4.40
CA GLY A 96 15.75 3.42 3.02
C GLY A 96 16.28 4.80 2.67
N HIS A 97 17.38 4.79 1.92
CA HIS A 97 17.82 5.88 1.05
C HIS A 97 16.87 6.00 -0.15
N LYS A 98 16.95 7.06 -0.97
CA LYS A 98 16.13 7.20 -2.20
C LYS A 98 16.18 5.95 -3.12
N ASP A 99 17.26 5.16 -3.02
CA ASP A 99 17.50 3.95 -3.81
C ASP A 99 17.06 2.65 -3.10
N TYR A 100 16.33 2.73 -1.99
CA TYR A 100 15.99 1.55 -1.18
C TYR A 100 15.18 0.50 -1.93
N TYR A 101 14.10 0.93 -2.58
CA TYR A 101 13.27 0.02 -3.37
C TYR A 101 14.07 -0.60 -4.52
N THR A 102 15.09 0.11 -5.04
CA THR A 102 16.03 -0.41 -6.03
C THR A 102 16.84 -1.60 -5.53
N ALA A 103 17.18 -1.67 -4.24
CA ALA A 103 17.85 -2.84 -3.66
C ALA A 103 16.97 -4.11 -3.66
N PHE A 104 15.64 -3.96 -3.65
CA PHE A 104 14.68 -5.06 -3.83
C PHE A 104 14.28 -5.26 -5.30
N GLY A 105 15.01 -4.60 -6.20
CA GLY A 105 14.83 -4.64 -7.63
C GLY A 105 13.54 -3.99 -8.11
N PHE A 106 12.97 -3.06 -7.33
CA PHE A 106 12.03 -2.10 -7.90
C PHE A 106 12.81 -1.14 -8.80
N GLU A 107 12.14 -0.62 -9.82
CA GLU A 107 12.73 0.34 -10.73
C GLU A 107 11.79 1.53 -10.91
N PRO A 108 12.32 2.72 -11.23
CA PRO A 108 11.47 3.83 -11.61
C PRO A 108 10.54 3.45 -12.77
N ALA A 109 9.24 3.68 -12.60
CA ALA A 109 8.21 3.23 -13.55
C ALA A 109 8.35 3.90 -14.93
N TRP A 110 8.93 5.10 -14.98
CA TRP A 110 9.19 5.82 -16.23
C TRP A 110 10.11 5.05 -17.18
N LYS A 111 10.96 4.13 -16.70
CA LYS A 111 11.78 3.25 -17.56
C LYS A 111 10.95 2.38 -18.51
N TYR A 112 9.69 2.13 -18.16
CA TYR A 112 8.74 1.30 -18.91
C TYR A 112 7.64 2.13 -19.57
N ASN A 113 7.80 3.45 -19.67
CA ASN A 113 6.75 4.38 -20.11
C ASN A 113 5.45 4.25 -19.28
N ILE A 114 5.58 3.93 -17.99
CA ILE A 114 4.46 3.87 -17.05
C ILE A 114 4.37 5.19 -16.28
N THR A 115 3.18 5.76 -16.19
CA THR A 115 2.97 7.11 -15.62
C THR A 115 1.88 7.13 -14.56
N SER A 116 2.02 8.06 -13.60
CA SER A 116 1.02 8.36 -12.59
C SER A 116 -0.11 9.22 -13.16
N PRO A 117 -1.37 9.10 -12.68
CA PRO A 117 -2.41 10.08 -12.92
C PRO A 117 -2.28 11.36 -12.11
N PHE A 118 -1.40 11.38 -11.11
CA PHE A 118 -1.11 12.53 -10.26
C PHE A 118 0.16 13.22 -10.73
N ASP A 119 0.22 14.55 -10.52
CA ASP A 119 1.42 15.33 -10.79
C ASP A 119 2.51 14.98 -9.76
N LEU A 120 3.57 14.33 -10.23
CA LEU A 120 4.72 13.98 -9.40
C LEU A 120 5.79 15.06 -9.53
N THR A 121 6.25 15.60 -8.40
CA THR A 121 7.36 16.56 -8.36
C THR A 121 8.71 15.91 -8.64
N ASP A 122 8.82 14.61 -8.36
CA ASP A 122 9.97 13.77 -8.68
C ASP A 122 9.45 12.46 -9.32
N PRO A 123 9.79 12.15 -10.59
CA PRO A 123 9.33 10.94 -11.26
C PRO A 123 9.88 9.64 -10.65
N ASP A 124 10.95 9.70 -9.85
CA ASP A 124 11.53 8.51 -9.20
C ASP A 124 10.71 8.04 -7.99
N VAL A 125 9.69 8.77 -7.55
CA VAL A 125 8.81 8.30 -6.45
C VAL A 125 7.89 7.15 -6.86
N LEU A 126 7.57 7.05 -8.17
CA LEU A 126 6.77 5.94 -8.68
C LEU A 126 7.69 4.78 -9.05
N GLN A 127 7.70 3.76 -8.19
CA GLN A 127 8.52 2.57 -8.34
C GLN A 127 7.65 1.37 -8.74
N ILE A 128 8.17 0.49 -9.60
CA ILE A 128 7.48 -0.73 -10.07
C ILE A 128 8.33 -1.98 -9.89
N LYS A 129 7.69 -3.10 -9.57
CA LYS A 129 8.33 -4.41 -9.48
C LYS A 129 7.49 -5.48 -10.18
N ALA A 130 8.12 -6.26 -11.04
CA ALA A 130 7.50 -7.45 -11.63
C ALA A 130 7.26 -8.52 -10.55
N LEU A 131 6.02 -9.03 -10.45
CA LEU A 131 5.68 -10.16 -9.56
C LEU A 131 6.19 -11.50 -10.08
N SER A 132 6.46 -11.60 -11.37
CA SER A 132 6.97 -12.79 -12.05
C SER A 132 8.12 -12.43 -12.98
N LYS A 133 8.89 -13.44 -13.38
CA LYS A 133 9.86 -13.30 -14.47
C LYS A 133 9.13 -12.75 -15.70
N ASN A 134 9.67 -11.68 -16.28
CA ASN A 134 9.11 -10.97 -17.45
C ASN A 134 7.75 -10.27 -17.21
N GLY A 135 7.31 -10.08 -15.97
CA GLY A 135 6.00 -9.49 -15.67
C GLY A 135 5.80 -8.03 -16.12
N LEU A 136 6.83 -7.38 -16.67
CA LEU A 136 6.78 -6.02 -17.23
C LEU A 136 6.95 -5.98 -18.76
N GLU A 137 7.14 -7.13 -19.42
CA GLU A 137 7.21 -7.17 -20.89
C GLU A 137 5.89 -6.70 -21.50
N GLY A 138 5.96 -5.67 -22.36
CA GLY A 138 4.78 -5.08 -23.01
C GLY A 138 3.94 -4.15 -22.12
N VAL A 139 4.26 -3.99 -20.84
CA VAL A 139 3.52 -3.14 -19.92
C VAL A 139 3.96 -1.69 -20.09
N SER A 140 3.01 -0.81 -20.45
CA SER A 140 3.24 0.64 -20.56
C SER A 140 1.93 1.42 -20.44
N GLY A 141 2.02 2.72 -20.20
CA GLY A 141 0.87 3.63 -20.16
C GLY A 141 0.55 4.16 -18.77
N LYS A 142 -0.60 4.83 -18.66
CA LYS A 142 -1.02 5.50 -17.43
C LYS A 142 -1.63 4.50 -16.45
N ILE A 143 -1.21 4.56 -15.19
CA ILE A 143 -1.83 3.76 -14.11
C ILE A 143 -3.25 4.26 -13.88
N VAL A 144 -4.18 3.31 -13.84
CA VAL A 144 -5.58 3.53 -13.48
C VAL A 144 -5.82 2.86 -12.13
N TYR A 145 -5.85 3.66 -11.07
CA TYR A 145 -6.19 3.22 -9.73
C TYR A 145 -7.69 2.92 -9.60
N ALA A 146 -8.04 2.12 -8.60
CA ALA A 146 -9.42 1.89 -8.23
C ALA A 146 -10.15 3.19 -7.86
N ARG A 147 -11.45 3.25 -8.17
CA ARG A 147 -12.36 4.27 -7.61
C ARG A 147 -12.22 4.24 -6.09
N GLY A 148 -11.77 5.36 -5.52
CA GLY A 148 -11.21 5.46 -4.16
C GLY A 148 -10.02 6.42 -4.13
N PHE A 149 -9.04 6.21 -5.03
CA PHE A 149 -7.80 7.01 -5.12
C PHE A 149 -7.94 8.33 -5.91
N VAL A 150 -9.01 8.48 -6.69
CA VAL A 150 -9.15 9.53 -7.73
C VAL A 150 -10.36 10.45 -7.50
N GLU A 151 -10.93 10.44 -6.30
CA GLU A 151 -12.03 11.34 -5.88
C GLU A 151 -11.64 12.24 -4.72
#